data_AF-A0A9P9K899-F1
#
_entry.id   AF-A0A9P9K899-F1
#
_cell.length_a   1.000
_cell.length_b   1.000
_cell.length_c   1.000
_cell.angle_alpha   90.00
_cell.angle_beta   90.00
_cell.angle_gamma   90.00
#
_symmetry.space_group_name_H-M   'P 1'
#
loop_
_entity.id
_entity.type
_entity.pdbx_description
1 polymer ?
#
loop_
_entity_poly.entity_id
_entity_poly.type
_entity_poly.pdbx_seq_one_letter_code
_entity_poly.pdbx_strand_id
1 'polypeptide(L)'
;MSEFEGDDFSNNLFSDLAPLLTLFGEQVTKQFLSMSMGWADNILLAMGPLGVITIVVSAIHVGGDKRLRALIGRARESQSVAEQELLSSTSENVCEMWNGQQIVRLIGDSEELKTLIATKYGNVYDIQTAVNHDVLSVSGQGCHFTPEELEVLSNAAPNLALNVPNATPPSYELWIWTALGVLLQLFALVFPALAEFLWEWEKGESTIQAYGYPCFSVGSICLIVGIMMCGQVIEGVTEEFEFKVSKENVENDVKIFCYQRGRTVGEQHFPSYAIFNSNGSIKISRIGHNTKGYM
;
A
#
# COMPACT_ATOMS: atom_id res chain seq x y z
N MET A 1 45.85 -4.09 -17.82
CA MET A 1 44.74 -4.97 -18.26
C MET A 1 44.11 -5.56 -17.01
N SER A 2 43.21 -4.81 -16.41
CA SER A 2 42.28 -5.26 -15.38
C SER A 2 41.07 -4.35 -15.53
N GLU A 3 40.31 -4.59 -16.60
CA GLU A 3 38.91 -4.23 -16.67
C GLU A 3 38.28 -4.68 -15.34
N PHE A 4 37.60 -3.78 -14.62
CA PHE A 4 37.00 -4.16 -13.34
C PHE A 4 36.04 -5.32 -13.62
N GLU A 5 36.40 -6.53 -13.22
CA GLU A 5 35.55 -7.73 -13.33
C GLU A 5 34.14 -7.47 -12.75
N GLY A 6 34.00 -6.48 -11.86
CA GLY A 6 32.74 -5.99 -11.31
C GLY A 6 31.80 -5.28 -12.29
N ASP A 7 32.28 -4.53 -13.29
CA ASP A 7 31.41 -3.83 -14.26
C ASP A 7 30.80 -4.86 -15.24
N ASP A 8 31.59 -5.81 -15.72
CA ASP A 8 31.10 -6.94 -16.52
C ASP A 8 30.23 -7.89 -15.71
N PHE A 9 30.59 -8.18 -14.46
CA PHE A 9 29.76 -9.00 -13.58
C PHE A 9 28.42 -8.32 -13.27
N SER A 10 28.40 -7.01 -12.97
CA SER A 10 27.16 -6.28 -12.72
C SER A 10 26.28 -6.18 -13.97
N ASN A 11 26.86 -5.97 -15.14
CA ASN A 11 26.10 -5.90 -16.39
C ASN A 11 25.53 -7.27 -16.80
N ASN A 12 26.33 -8.34 -16.68
CA ASN A 12 25.86 -9.70 -16.96
C ASN A 12 24.82 -10.15 -15.93
N LEU A 13 25.04 -9.88 -14.63
CA LEU A 13 24.09 -10.19 -13.57
C LEU A 13 22.79 -9.39 -13.74
N PHE A 14 22.85 -8.10 -14.08
CA PHE A 14 21.66 -7.29 -14.31
C PHE A 14 20.91 -7.73 -15.56
N SER A 15 21.60 -8.06 -16.65
CA SER A 15 20.96 -8.55 -17.88
C SER A 15 20.34 -9.94 -17.70
N ASP A 16 20.99 -10.82 -16.94
CA ASP A 16 20.52 -12.18 -16.66
C ASP A 16 19.41 -12.22 -15.60
N LEU A 17 19.45 -11.32 -14.61
CA LEU A 17 18.42 -11.19 -13.58
C LEU A 17 17.31 -10.21 -13.93
N ALA A 18 17.46 -9.34 -14.93
CA ALA A 18 16.44 -8.33 -15.29
C ALA A 18 15.05 -8.94 -15.49
N PRO A 19 14.87 -10.08 -16.20
CA PRO A 19 13.57 -10.72 -16.31
C PRO A 19 13.01 -11.20 -14.97
N LEU A 20 13.86 -11.77 -14.10
CA LEU A 20 13.48 -12.25 -12.77
C LEU A 20 13.17 -11.10 -11.82
N LEU A 21 14.01 -10.06 -11.78
CA LEU A 21 13.82 -8.85 -11.00
C LEU A 21 12.52 -8.15 -11.39
N THR A 22 12.20 -8.11 -12.69
CA THR A 22 10.94 -7.54 -13.19
C THR A 22 9.74 -8.39 -12.76
N LEU A 23 9.83 -9.73 -12.85
CA LEU A 23 8.75 -10.64 -12.48
C LEU A 23 8.49 -10.66 -10.96
N PHE A 24 9.55 -10.71 -10.15
CA PHE A 24 9.46 -10.62 -8.70
C PHE A 24 9.04 -9.23 -8.23
N GLY A 25 9.49 -8.19 -8.94
CA GLY A 25 9.12 -6.82 -8.71
C GLY A 25 7.62 -6.60 -8.83
N GLU A 26 6.96 -7.22 -9.82
CA GLU A 26 5.52 -7.03 -10.04
C GLU A 26 4.67 -7.48 -8.84
N GLN A 27 4.81 -8.73 -8.40
CA GLN A 27 3.97 -9.28 -7.32
C GLN A 27 4.25 -8.59 -5.99
N VAL A 28 5.54 -8.37 -5.67
CA VAL A 28 5.94 -7.70 -4.42
C VAL A 28 5.44 -6.26 -4.41
N THR A 29 5.54 -5.55 -5.54
CA THR A 29 5.04 -4.17 -5.66
C THR A 29 3.52 -4.11 -5.51
N LYS A 30 2.77 -4.99 -6.19
CA LYS A 30 1.30 -5.02 -6.07
C LYS A 30 0.87 -5.32 -4.63
N GLN A 31 1.53 -6.28 -3.99
CA GLN A 31 1.29 -6.60 -2.58
C GLN A 31 1.64 -5.44 -1.64
N PHE A 32 2.72 -4.71 -1.93
CA PHE A 32 3.10 -3.53 -1.17
C PHE A 32 2.05 -2.42 -1.32
N LEU A 33 1.65 -2.10 -2.56
CA LEU A 33 0.63 -1.09 -2.86
C LEU A 33 -0.71 -1.42 -2.23
N SER A 34 -1.11 -2.71 -2.24
CA SER A 34 -2.38 -3.17 -1.66
C SER A 34 -2.45 -3.07 -0.13
N MET A 35 -1.32 -2.81 0.54
CA MET A 35 -1.21 -2.61 1.99
C MET A 35 -0.64 -1.24 2.38
N SER A 36 -0.27 -0.41 1.41
CA SER A 36 0.34 0.90 1.61
C SER A 36 -0.70 1.88 2.15
N MET A 37 -0.34 2.62 3.21
CA MET A 37 -1.27 3.47 3.97
C MET A 37 -0.68 4.84 4.36
N GLY A 38 0.48 5.21 3.81
CA GLY A 38 0.97 6.55 4.10
C GLY A 38 2.28 6.96 3.45
N TRP A 39 2.67 8.18 3.81
CA TRP A 39 3.86 8.85 3.30
C TRP A 39 5.15 8.07 3.49
N ALA A 40 5.31 7.36 4.61
CA ALA A 40 6.50 6.55 4.85
C ALA A 40 6.58 5.37 3.87
N ASP A 41 5.44 4.76 3.52
CA ASP A 41 5.37 3.71 2.50
C ASP A 41 5.75 4.25 1.12
N ASN A 42 5.27 5.45 0.76
CA ASN A 42 5.64 6.11 -0.50
C ASN A 42 7.13 6.42 -0.60
N ILE A 43 7.75 6.88 0.50
CA ILE A 43 9.20 7.11 0.53
C ILE A 43 9.93 5.77 0.36
N LEU A 44 9.51 4.74 1.11
CA LEU A 44 10.13 3.42 1.05
C LEU A 44 10.04 2.80 -0.36
N LEU A 45 8.86 2.92 -0.99
CA LEU A 45 8.63 2.51 -2.38
C LEU A 45 9.57 3.21 -3.36
N ALA A 46 9.86 4.50 -3.14
CA ALA A 46 10.75 5.29 -3.98
C ALA A 46 12.25 4.99 -3.76
N MET A 47 12.65 4.54 -2.56
CA MET A 47 14.05 4.23 -2.24
C MET A 47 14.51 2.88 -2.77
N GLY A 48 13.60 1.93 -3.00
CA GLY A 48 13.90 0.62 -3.55
C GLY A 48 12.85 0.16 -4.56
N PRO A 49 12.75 0.81 -5.73
CA PRO A 49 11.66 0.55 -6.66
C PRO A 49 11.92 -0.75 -7.43
N LEU A 50 11.61 -1.89 -6.80
CA LEU A 50 11.76 -3.23 -7.38
C LEU A 50 10.88 -3.44 -8.61
N GLY A 51 9.80 -2.66 -8.77
CA GLY A 51 8.87 -2.73 -9.88
C GLY A 51 8.50 -1.37 -10.46
N VAL A 52 9.49 -0.55 -10.88
CA VAL A 52 9.28 0.79 -11.47
C VAL A 52 8.13 0.80 -12.50
N ILE A 53 8.16 -0.11 -13.47
CA ILE A 53 7.14 -0.20 -14.52
C ILE A 53 5.78 -0.52 -13.90
N THR A 54 5.72 -1.47 -12.97
CA THR A 54 4.49 -1.84 -12.26
C THR A 54 3.92 -0.65 -11.50
N ILE A 55 4.74 0.13 -10.79
CA ILE A 55 4.30 1.33 -10.06
C ILE A 55 3.67 2.35 -11.02
N VAL A 56 4.34 2.62 -12.15
CA VAL A 56 3.85 3.56 -13.17
C VAL A 56 2.54 3.07 -13.79
N VAL A 57 2.47 1.78 -14.17
CA VAL A 57 1.27 1.18 -14.76
C VAL A 57 0.13 1.18 -13.74
N SER A 58 0.39 0.89 -12.47
CA SER A 58 -0.57 0.94 -11.37
C SER A 58 -1.11 2.35 -11.15
N ALA A 59 -0.25 3.37 -11.11
CA ALA A 59 -0.67 4.76 -10.97
C ALA A 59 -1.55 5.22 -12.14
N ILE A 60 -1.18 4.85 -13.37
CA ILE A 60 -2.01 5.10 -14.56
C ILE A 60 -3.33 4.34 -14.50
N HIS A 61 -3.32 3.10 -14.02
CA HIS A 61 -4.50 2.26 -13.97
C HIS A 61 -5.54 2.79 -12.96
N VAL A 62 -5.06 3.25 -11.80
CA VAL A 62 -5.87 3.78 -10.70
C VAL A 62 -6.31 5.22 -10.95
N GLY A 63 -5.37 6.12 -11.26
CA GLY A 63 -5.62 7.58 -11.33
C GLY A 63 -5.53 8.19 -12.73
N GLY A 64 -5.18 7.41 -13.75
CA GLY A 64 -4.99 7.93 -15.11
C GLY A 64 -6.30 8.11 -15.90
N ASP A 65 -6.33 9.14 -16.74
CA ASP A 65 -7.42 9.36 -17.69
C ASP A 65 -7.55 8.23 -18.72
N LYS A 66 -8.71 8.17 -19.41
CA LYS A 66 -9.02 7.15 -20.44
C LYS A 66 -7.92 6.98 -21.50
N ARG A 67 -7.21 8.05 -21.85
CA ARG A 67 -6.10 8.01 -22.83
C ARG A 67 -4.86 7.29 -22.27
N LEU A 68 -4.48 7.59 -21.03
CA LEU A 68 -3.34 6.95 -20.37
C LEU A 68 -3.64 5.48 -20.10
N ARG A 69 -4.86 5.17 -19.68
CA ARG A 69 -5.33 3.79 -19.51
C ARG A 69 -5.37 3.00 -20.82
N ALA A 70 -5.66 3.67 -21.94
CA ALA A 70 -5.58 3.04 -23.25
C ALA A 70 -4.14 2.71 -23.69
N LEU A 71 -3.18 3.57 -23.32
CA LEU A 71 -1.75 3.33 -23.61
C LEU A 71 -1.25 2.02 -22.97
N ILE A 72 -1.67 1.72 -21.75
CA ILE A 72 -1.30 0.49 -21.03
C ILE A 72 -2.22 -0.71 -21.35
N GLY A 73 -3.14 -0.57 -22.31
CA GLY A 73 -4.08 -1.64 -22.69
C GLY A 73 -5.26 -1.86 -21.73
N ARG A 74 -5.39 -1.07 -20.66
CA ARG A 74 -6.42 -1.22 -19.60
C ARG A 74 -7.60 -0.24 -19.74
N ALA A 75 -7.92 0.17 -20.98
CA ALA A 75 -8.97 1.17 -21.26
C ALA A 75 -10.39 0.70 -20.88
N ARG A 76 -10.62 -0.62 -20.88
CA ARG A 76 -11.93 -1.24 -20.66
C ARG A 76 -12.12 -1.83 -19.26
N GLU A 77 -11.08 -1.83 -18.43
CA GLU A 77 -11.17 -2.35 -17.06
C GLU A 77 -12.00 -1.40 -16.17
N SER A 78 -12.68 -1.94 -15.16
CA SER A 78 -13.43 -1.12 -14.20
C SER A 78 -12.51 -0.61 -13.08
N GLN A 79 -12.95 0.40 -12.34
CA GLN A 79 -12.24 0.87 -11.15
C GLN A 79 -12.16 -0.22 -10.07
N SER A 80 -13.16 -1.11 -10.00
CA SER A 80 -13.19 -2.25 -9.08
C SER A 80 -12.07 -3.26 -9.36
N VAL A 81 -11.66 -3.43 -10.64
CA VAL A 81 -10.52 -4.28 -10.99
C VAL A 81 -9.22 -3.66 -10.47
N ALA A 82 -9.06 -2.35 -10.63
CA ALA A 82 -7.90 -1.62 -10.10
C ALA A 82 -7.85 -1.68 -8.57
N GLU A 83 -8.99 -1.46 -7.90
CA GLU A 83 -9.12 -1.53 -6.45
C GLU A 83 -8.79 -2.91 -5.90
N GLN A 84 -9.37 -3.97 -6.49
CA GLN A 84 -9.13 -5.35 -6.09
C GLN A 84 -7.64 -5.72 -6.13
N GLU A 85 -6.92 -5.27 -7.17
CA GLU A 85 -5.53 -5.65 -7.42
C GLU A 85 -4.51 -4.75 -6.69
N LEU A 86 -4.79 -3.45 -6.54
CA LEU A 86 -3.76 -2.45 -6.22
C LEU A 86 -3.99 -1.63 -4.95
N LEU A 87 -5.24 -1.44 -4.51
CA LEU A 87 -5.56 -0.46 -3.46
C LEU A 87 -5.75 -1.13 -2.12
N SER A 88 -5.47 -0.44 -1.01
CA SER A 88 -5.78 -0.94 0.33
C SER A 88 -7.29 -0.91 0.66
N SER A 89 -8.09 -0.26 -0.19
CA SER A 89 -9.49 0.04 0.06
C SER A 89 -10.45 -1.12 -0.24
N THR A 90 -11.63 -1.03 0.38
CA THR A 90 -12.82 -1.80 0.00
C THR A 90 -13.94 -0.82 -0.35
N SER A 91 -14.87 -1.25 -1.21
CA SER A 91 -16.00 -0.47 -1.70
C SER A 91 -17.25 -1.33 -1.84
N GLU A 92 -18.35 -0.75 -2.32
CA GLU A 92 -19.58 -1.50 -2.67
C GLU A 92 -19.31 -2.62 -3.70
N ASN A 93 -18.28 -2.46 -4.53
CA ASN A 93 -17.94 -3.39 -5.59
C ASN A 93 -16.72 -4.26 -5.27
N VAL A 94 -16.00 -4.02 -4.16
CA VAL A 94 -14.81 -4.78 -3.78
C VAL A 94 -14.81 -5.05 -2.29
N CYS A 95 -14.78 -6.32 -1.92
CA CYS A 95 -14.72 -6.76 -0.53
C CYS A 95 -13.59 -7.77 -0.29
N GLU A 96 -13.24 -7.96 0.97
CA GLU A 96 -12.25 -8.92 1.43
C GLU A 96 -12.94 -10.05 2.20
N MET A 97 -12.71 -11.31 1.81
CA MET A 97 -13.30 -12.47 2.48
C MET A 97 -12.24 -13.50 2.86
N TRP A 98 -12.45 -14.18 3.98
CA TRP A 98 -11.61 -15.28 4.44
C TRP A 98 -12.13 -16.62 3.94
N ASN A 99 -11.32 -17.36 3.19
CA ASN A 99 -11.71 -18.67 2.65
C ASN A 99 -11.35 -19.86 3.56
N GLY A 100 -10.81 -19.62 4.75
CA GLY A 100 -10.28 -20.65 5.65
C GLY A 100 -8.75 -20.75 5.66
N GLN A 101 -8.08 -20.24 4.62
CA GLN A 101 -6.62 -20.29 4.45
C GLN A 101 -5.99 -18.91 4.26
N GLN A 102 -6.63 -18.04 3.49
CA GLN A 102 -6.13 -16.71 3.16
C GLN A 102 -7.29 -15.72 2.98
N ILE A 103 -6.95 -14.43 3.05
CA ILE A 103 -7.86 -13.35 2.70
C ILE A 103 -7.84 -13.21 1.18
N VAL A 104 -9.02 -13.23 0.58
CA VAL A 104 -9.22 -13.11 -0.86
C VAL A 104 -10.02 -11.83 -1.12
N ARG A 105 -9.50 -10.95 -1.96
CA ARG A 105 -10.25 -9.82 -2.49
C ARG A 105 -11.11 -10.24 -3.65
N LEU A 106 -12.36 -9.82 -3.65
CA LEU A 106 -13.37 -10.21 -4.63
C LEU A 106 -14.08 -8.98 -5.16
N ILE A 107 -14.43 -9.04 -6.44
CA ILE A 107 -15.37 -8.07 -7.03
C ILE A 107 -16.79 -8.53 -6.68
N GLY A 108 -17.51 -7.68 -5.97
CA GLY A 108 -18.87 -7.91 -5.52
C GLY A 108 -19.12 -7.37 -4.12
N ASP A 109 -20.39 -7.32 -3.77
CA ASP A 109 -20.88 -6.78 -2.50
C ASP A 109 -20.76 -7.79 -1.34
N SER A 110 -20.52 -7.26 -0.14
CA SER A 110 -20.47 -7.99 1.13
C SER A 110 -21.48 -7.47 2.15
N GLU A 111 -22.76 -7.39 1.82
CA GLU A 111 -23.84 -7.13 2.82
C GLU A 111 -23.77 -8.06 4.05
N GLU A 112 -23.12 -9.22 3.90
CA GLU A 112 -23.01 -10.26 4.91
C GLU A 112 -21.71 -10.25 5.73
N LEU A 113 -20.86 -9.22 5.56
CA LEU A 113 -19.61 -9.04 6.29
C LEU A 113 -19.70 -7.75 7.12
N LYS A 114 -19.60 -7.87 8.46
CA LYS A 114 -19.71 -6.71 9.37
C LYS A 114 -18.66 -6.72 10.47
N THR A 115 -18.11 -5.56 10.79
CA THR A 115 -17.27 -5.37 11.98
C THR A 115 -18.14 -5.12 13.19
N LEU A 116 -17.92 -5.92 14.24
CA LEU A 116 -18.64 -5.87 15.50
C LEU A 116 -17.65 -5.74 16.66
N ILE A 117 -18.11 -5.04 17.70
CA ILE A 117 -17.35 -4.79 18.92
C ILE A 117 -18.10 -5.44 20.07
N ALA A 118 -17.52 -6.48 20.67
CA ALA A 118 -18.05 -7.11 21.88
C ALA A 118 -17.38 -6.52 23.13
N THR A 119 -18.19 -6.20 24.12
CA THR A 119 -17.74 -5.82 25.46
C THR A 119 -17.82 -7.00 26.41
N LYS A 120 -17.04 -6.94 27.51
CA LYS A 120 -17.08 -7.94 28.59
C LYS A 120 -18.47 -8.17 29.19
N TYR A 121 -19.36 -7.18 29.08
CA TYR A 121 -20.74 -7.26 29.58
C TYR A 121 -21.70 -7.97 28.62
N GLY A 122 -21.21 -8.49 27.49
CA GLY A 122 -22.02 -9.22 26.50
C GLY A 122 -22.75 -8.32 25.52
N ASN A 123 -22.57 -6.99 25.59
CA ASN A 123 -23.12 -6.07 24.61
C ASN A 123 -22.25 -6.10 23.35
N VAL A 124 -22.92 -6.20 22.19
CA VAL A 124 -22.29 -6.15 20.87
C VAL A 124 -22.73 -4.86 20.18
N TYR A 125 -21.76 -4.06 19.76
CA TYR A 125 -21.98 -2.80 19.08
C TYR A 125 -21.45 -2.88 17.64
N ASP A 126 -22.10 -2.17 16.74
CA ASP A 126 -21.52 -1.82 15.44
C ASP A 126 -20.59 -0.60 15.58
N ILE A 127 -19.93 -0.20 14.50
CA ILE A 127 -18.99 0.92 14.54
C ILE A 127 -19.71 2.21 14.97
N GLN A 128 -20.91 2.44 14.46
CA GLN A 128 -21.71 3.63 14.77
C GLN A 128 -22.08 3.70 16.25
N THR A 129 -22.66 2.63 16.79
CA THR A 129 -23.08 2.56 18.19
C THR A 129 -21.87 2.60 19.12
N ALA A 130 -20.74 2.00 18.73
CA ALA A 130 -19.51 2.01 19.54
C ALA A 130 -18.89 3.41 19.65
N VAL A 131 -18.94 4.23 18.60
CA VAL A 131 -18.50 5.62 18.68
C VAL A 131 -19.47 6.45 19.51
N ASN A 132 -20.79 6.27 19.33
CA ASN A 132 -21.80 6.99 20.11
C ASN A 132 -21.74 6.71 21.63
N HIS A 133 -21.20 5.55 22.03
CA HIS A 133 -21.02 5.17 23.44
C HIS A 133 -19.58 5.40 23.95
N ASP A 134 -18.75 6.17 23.22
CA ASP A 134 -17.35 6.44 23.56
C ASP A 134 -16.48 5.18 23.75
N VAL A 135 -16.89 4.05 23.16
CA VAL A 135 -16.10 2.81 23.12
C VAL A 135 -14.97 2.94 22.11
N LEU A 136 -15.28 3.52 20.95
CA LEU A 136 -14.34 3.85 19.90
C LEU A 136 -14.16 5.36 19.78
N SER A 137 -12.92 5.78 19.59
CA SER A 137 -12.53 7.16 19.29
C SER A 137 -11.84 7.19 17.93
N VAL A 138 -12.11 8.22 17.13
CA VAL A 138 -11.43 8.41 15.85
C VAL A 138 -10.02 8.93 16.13
N SER A 139 -9.02 8.29 15.54
CA SER A 139 -7.63 8.73 15.58
C SER A 139 -7.40 9.77 14.50
N GLY A 140 -7.31 11.05 14.87
CA GLY A 140 -7.00 12.16 13.95
C GLY A 140 -7.45 13.53 14.48
N GLN A 141 -6.60 14.56 14.36
CA GLN A 141 -6.99 15.94 14.70
C GLN A 141 -8.02 16.46 13.69
N GLY A 142 -9.28 16.65 14.12
CA GLY A 142 -10.31 17.34 13.33
C GLY A 142 -11.25 16.44 12.52
N CYS A 143 -11.16 15.11 12.63
CA CYS A 143 -12.09 14.20 11.95
C CYS A 143 -13.39 14.06 12.78
N HIS A 144 -14.37 14.91 12.50
CA HIS A 144 -15.72 14.76 13.06
C HIS A 144 -16.60 14.10 11.98
N PHE A 145 -16.89 12.82 12.14
CA PHE A 145 -17.87 12.17 11.26
C PHE A 145 -19.27 12.68 11.57
N THR A 146 -20.04 12.91 10.53
CA THR A 146 -21.49 13.02 10.66
C THR A 146 -22.09 11.65 10.98
N PRO A 147 -23.25 11.59 11.66
CA PRO A 147 -23.92 10.31 11.91
C PRO A 147 -24.22 9.50 10.65
N GLU A 148 -24.46 10.18 9.52
CA GLU A 148 -24.71 9.57 8.20
C GLU A 148 -23.45 8.91 7.63
N GLU A 149 -22.29 9.59 7.67
CA GLU A 149 -21.01 9.00 7.24
C GLU A 149 -20.64 7.78 8.07
N LEU A 150 -20.91 7.84 9.37
CA LEU A 150 -20.63 6.75 10.29
C LEU A 150 -21.55 5.54 10.05
N GLU A 151 -22.81 5.77 9.67
CA GLU A 151 -23.74 4.72 9.24
C GLU A 151 -23.26 4.05 7.94
N VAL A 152 -22.80 4.84 6.96
CA VAL A 152 -22.21 4.31 5.71
C VAL A 152 -20.97 3.48 6.00
N LEU A 153 -20.07 3.96 6.88
CA LEU A 153 -18.88 3.22 7.29
C LEU A 153 -19.21 1.92 8.04
N SER A 154 -20.24 1.95 8.90
CA SER A 154 -20.69 0.77 9.67
C SER A 154 -21.29 -0.32 8.78
N ASN A 155 -21.97 0.08 7.69
CA ASN A 155 -22.60 -0.85 6.76
C ASN A 155 -21.65 -1.30 5.62
N ALA A 156 -20.54 -0.61 5.39
CA ALA A 156 -19.58 -0.95 4.34
C ALA A 156 -18.75 -2.20 4.67
N ALA A 157 -18.30 -2.87 3.61
CA ALA A 157 -17.41 -4.03 3.67
C ALA A 157 -16.13 -3.73 4.48
N PRO A 158 -15.82 -4.44 5.56
CA PRO A 158 -14.61 -4.19 6.33
C PRO A 158 -13.34 -4.67 5.62
N ASN A 159 -12.22 -4.01 5.90
CA ASN A 159 -10.91 -4.41 5.40
C ASN A 159 -10.32 -5.48 6.34
N LEU A 160 -10.41 -6.75 5.97
CA LEU A 160 -9.82 -7.83 6.75
C LEU A 160 -8.29 -7.79 6.74
N ALA A 161 -7.67 -7.54 5.58
CA ALA A 161 -6.23 -7.60 5.36
C ALA A 161 -5.48 -6.60 6.26
N LEU A 162 -6.03 -5.39 6.40
CA LEU A 162 -5.47 -4.31 7.21
C LEU A 162 -5.62 -4.54 8.73
N ASN A 163 -6.52 -5.44 9.11
CA ASN A 163 -6.96 -5.72 10.47
C ASN A 163 -6.53 -7.13 10.95
N VAL A 164 -5.66 -7.82 10.22
CA VAL A 164 -5.01 -9.03 10.74
C VAL A 164 -3.95 -8.62 11.77
N PRO A 165 -3.76 -9.37 12.87
CA PRO A 165 -2.64 -9.15 13.78
C PRO A 165 -1.30 -9.06 13.02
N ASN A 166 -0.55 -7.99 13.25
CA ASN A 166 0.72 -7.68 12.56
C ASN A 166 0.61 -7.49 11.04
N ALA A 167 -0.58 -7.21 10.50
CA ALA A 167 -0.76 -6.91 9.08
C ALA A 167 0.06 -5.70 8.60
N THR A 168 0.08 -4.65 9.43
CA THR A 168 0.84 -3.44 9.17
C THR A 168 1.97 -3.33 10.19
N PRO A 169 3.22 -3.09 9.74
CA PRO A 169 4.31 -2.88 10.67
C PRO A 169 4.01 -1.64 11.52
N PRO A 170 4.45 -1.63 12.79
CA PRO A 170 4.31 -0.45 13.62
C PRO A 170 5.08 0.71 13.00
N SER A 171 4.59 1.94 13.18
CA SER A 171 5.14 3.11 12.48
C SER A 171 6.65 3.29 12.68
N TYR A 172 7.18 2.97 13.87
CA TYR A 172 8.62 3.09 14.13
C TYR A 172 9.46 2.13 13.27
N GLU A 173 8.98 0.92 13.03
CA GLU A 173 9.68 -0.09 12.23
C GLU A 173 9.71 0.35 10.77
N LEU A 174 8.57 0.85 10.28
CA LEU A 174 8.48 1.41 8.94
C LEU A 174 9.45 2.59 8.75
N TRP A 175 9.55 3.49 9.73
CA TRP A 175 10.50 4.61 9.69
C TRP A 175 11.97 4.16 9.74
N ILE A 176 12.29 3.07 10.45
CA ILE A 176 13.65 2.49 10.44
C ILE A 176 14.01 1.99 9.04
N TRP A 177 13.13 1.22 8.40
CA TRP A 177 13.33 0.73 7.04
C TRP A 177 13.42 1.87 6.02
N THR A 178 12.58 2.89 6.19
CA THR A 178 12.64 4.11 5.38
C THR A 178 13.97 4.82 5.53
N ALA A 179 14.45 5.03 6.76
CA ALA A 179 15.74 5.65 7.02
C ALA A 179 16.91 4.84 6.46
N LEU A 180 16.85 3.51 6.58
CA LEU A 180 17.84 2.61 5.98
C LEU A 180 17.84 2.70 4.45
N GLY A 181 16.66 2.72 3.82
CA GLY A 181 16.51 2.88 2.38
C GLY A 181 17.08 4.20 1.88
N VAL A 182 16.76 5.31 2.56
CA VAL A 182 17.33 6.63 2.27
C VAL A 182 18.84 6.64 2.42
N LEU A 183 19.37 6.02 3.48
CA LEU A 183 20.82 5.92 3.71
C LEU A 183 21.52 5.14 2.60
N LEU A 184 20.97 3.99 2.19
CA LEU A 184 21.50 3.18 1.10
C LEU A 184 21.45 3.94 -0.23
N GLN A 185 20.35 4.65 -0.49
CA GLN A 185 20.20 5.45 -1.71
C GLN A 185 21.18 6.64 -1.75
N LEU A 186 21.37 7.31 -0.63
CA LEU A 186 22.38 8.38 -0.50
C LEU A 186 23.79 7.82 -0.68
N PHE A 187 24.10 6.65 -0.12
CA PHE A 187 25.38 5.99 -0.32
C PHE A 187 25.61 5.66 -1.81
N ALA A 188 24.61 5.11 -2.50
CA ALA A 188 24.68 4.80 -3.92
C ALA A 188 24.89 6.05 -4.81
N LEU A 189 24.43 7.23 -4.36
CA LEU A 189 24.67 8.50 -5.05
C LEU A 189 26.05 9.10 -4.72
N VAL A 190 26.45 9.08 -3.45
CA VAL A 190 27.68 9.74 -2.98
C VAL A 190 28.93 8.92 -3.30
N PHE A 191 28.86 7.59 -3.24
CA PHE A 191 30.03 6.73 -3.47
C PHE A 191 30.63 6.90 -4.88
N PRO A 192 29.86 6.88 -5.98
CA PRO A 192 30.38 7.19 -7.32
C PRO A 192 30.92 8.62 -7.42
N ALA A 193 30.31 9.59 -6.73
CA ALA A 193 30.77 10.97 -6.71
C ALA A 193 32.17 11.10 -6.09
N LEU A 194 32.40 10.44 -4.96
CA LEU A 194 33.69 10.43 -4.28
C LEU A 194 34.75 9.69 -5.11
N ALA A 195 34.37 8.58 -5.74
CA ALA A 195 35.26 7.83 -6.64
C ALA A 195 35.71 8.68 -7.83
N GLU A 196 34.82 9.46 -8.44
CA GLU A 196 35.12 10.28 -9.61
C GLU A 196 35.85 11.59 -9.26
N PHE A 197 35.38 12.33 -8.26
CA PHE A 197 35.91 13.67 -7.97
C PHE A 197 37.03 13.72 -6.92
N LEU A 198 37.09 12.77 -6.00
CA LEU A 198 38.02 12.82 -4.87
C LEU A 198 39.17 11.81 -5.01
N TRP A 199 38.84 10.59 -5.44
CA TRP A 199 39.82 9.52 -5.60
C TRP A 199 40.42 9.40 -7.00
N GLU A 200 39.91 10.18 -7.97
CA GLU A 200 40.36 10.19 -9.37
C GLU A 200 40.56 8.77 -9.91
N TRP A 201 39.62 7.86 -9.61
CA TRP A 201 39.77 6.47 -10.01
C TRP A 201 39.75 6.37 -11.54
N GLU A 202 40.90 6.05 -12.14
CA GLU A 202 40.97 5.78 -13.58
C GLU A 202 40.14 4.53 -13.91
N LYS A 203 38.96 4.72 -14.53
CA LYS A 203 38.23 3.66 -15.22
C LYS A 203 38.82 3.47 -16.62
N GLY A 204 39.89 2.69 -16.74
CA GLY A 204 40.45 2.22 -18.00
C GLY A 204 41.28 3.24 -18.82
N GLU A 205 41.49 2.93 -20.12
CA GLU A 205 42.39 3.63 -21.07
C GLU A 205 41.73 4.80 -21.84
N SER A 206 40.46 5.11 -21.57
CA SER A 206 39.74 6.21 -22.22
C SER A 206 39.17 7.15 -21.16
N THR A 207 39.40 8.45 -21.33
CA THR A 207 38.88 9.52 -20.47
C THR A 207 37.40 9.28 -20.16
N ILE A 208 37.07 9.07 -18.88
CA ILE A 208 35.70 9.02 -18.39
C ILE A 208 34.96 10.23 -18.97
N GLN A 209 33.90 9.97 -19.72
CA GLN A 209 33.13 11.07 -20.31
C GLN A 209 32.45 11.78 -19.15
N ALA A 210 32.83 13.04 -18.89
CA ALA A 210 32.43 13.84 -17.72
C ALA A 210 30.90 14.00 -17.53
N TYR A 211 30.08 13.51 -18.47
CA TYR A 211 28.63 13.47 -18.35
C TYR A 211 28.11 12.24 -17.59
N GLY A 212 28.94 11.21 -17.33
CA GLY A 212 28.49 9.93 -16.76
C GLY A 212 27.80 10.09 -15.41
N TYR A 213 28.50 10.63 -14.41
CA TYR A 213 27.94 10.85 -13.08
C TYR A 213 26.82 11.91 -13.04
N PRO A 214 26.93 13.06 -13.73
CA PRO A 214 25.81 14.00 -13.82
C PRO A 214 24.54 13.36 -14.41
N CYS A 215 24.66 12.52 -15.43
CA CYS A 215 23.53 11.80 -16.03
C CYS A 215 22.94 10.77 -15.05
N PHE A 216 23.78 9.97 -14.39
CA PHE A 216 23.36 9.00 -13.37
C PHE A 216 22.61 9.68 -12.22
N SER A 217 23.20 10.71 -11.61
CA SER A 217 22.60 11.43 -10.47
C SER A 217 21.27 12.09 -10.82
N VAL A 218 21.19 12.79 -11.96
CA VAL A 218 19.93 13.39 -12.45
C VAL A 218 18.89 12.30 -12.73
N GLY A 219 19.29 11.19 -13.37
CA GLY A 219 18.42 10.05 -13.65
C GLY A 219 17.84 9.42 -12.38
N SER A 220 18.69 9.17 -11.37
CA SER A 220 18.26 8.61 -10.09
C SER A 220 17.30 9.53 -9.35
N ILE A 221 17.58 10.84 -9.28
CA ILE A 221 16.68 11.82 -8.64
C ILE A 221 15.34 11.87 -9.38
N CYS A 222 15.37 11.93 -10.71
CA CYS A 222 14.17 11.93 -11.55
C CYS A 222 13.31 10.68 -11.30
N LEU A 223 13.95 9.50 -11.21
CA LEU A 223 13.27 8.23 -10.93
C LEU A 223 12.62 8.23 -9.54
N ILE A 224 13.36 8.61 -8.49
CA ILE A 224 12.84 8.68 -7.11
C ILE A 224 11.62 9.61 -7.05
N VAL A 225 11.72 10.80 -7.63
CA VAL A 225 10.63 11.78 -7.66
C VAL A 225 9.43 11.24 -8.43
N GLY A 226 9.66 10.61 -9.59
CA GLY A 226 8.60 10.02 -10.40
C GLY A 226 7.85 8.89 -9.66
N ILE A 227 8.58 8.01 -8.96
CA ILE A 227 7.97 6.95 -8.15
C ILE A 227 7.20 7.52 -6.97
N MET A 228 7.73 8.53 -6.30
CA MET A 228 7.04 9.20 -5.20
C MET A 228 5.74 9.87 -5.66
N MET A 229 5.74 10.52 -6.82
CA MET A 229 4.52 11.08 -7.43
C MET A 229 3.51 9.97 -7.78
N CYS A 230 3.98 8.83 -8.31
CA CYS A 230 3.09 7.69 -8.60
C CYS A 230 2.45 7.12 -7.33
N GLY A 231 3.22 6.98 -6.24
CA GLY A 231 2.71 6.56 -4.93
C GLY A 231 1.64 7.51 -4.40
N GLN A 232 1.90 8.83 -4.48
CA GLN A 232 0.91 9.84 -4.09
C GLN A 232 -0.37 9.82 -4.92
N VAL A 233 -0.29 9.50 -6.23
CA VAL A 233 -1.49 9.33 -7.07
C VAL A 233 -2.31 8.12 -6.61
N ILE A 234 -1.65 7.02 -6.24
CA ILE A 234 -2.33 5.81 -5.77
C ILE A 234 -2.97 6.05 -4.40
N GLU A 235 -2.22 6.58 -3.44
CA GLU A 235 -2.70 6.91 -2.09
C GLU A 235 -3.82 7.96 -2.14
N GLY A 236 -3.71 8.96 -3.03
CA GLY A 236 -4.71 10.02 -3.17
C GLY A 236 -6.08 9.57 -3.65
N VAL A 237 -6.23 8.34 -4.16
CA VAL A 237 -7.54 7.75 -4.51
C VAL A 237 -8.23 7.14 -3.29
N THR A 238 -7.49 6.84 -2.22
CA THR A 238 -8.01 6.19 -1.02
C THR A 238 -8.08 7.16 0.16
N GLU A 239 -9.16 7.10 0.92
CA GLU A 239 -9.34 7.77 2.20
C GLU A 239 -9.24 6.74 3.32
N GLU A 240 -8.42 7.06 4.32
CA GLU A 240 -8.09 6.13 5.39
C GLU A 240 -8.50 6.67 6.76
N PHE A 241 -9.10 5.79 7.55
CA PHE A 241 -9.62 6.11 8.87
C PHE A 241 -9.16 5.06 9.87
N GLU A 242 -8.65 5.53 11.01
CA GLU A 242 -8.24 4.66 12.11
C GLU A 242 -9.14 4.95 13.32
N PHE A 243 -9.85 3.93 13.80
CA PHE A 243 -10.61 3.98 15.04
C PHE A 243 -9.80 3.30 16.13
N LYS A 244 -9.59 3.98 17.26
CA LYS A 244 -8.89 3.44 18.44
C LYS A 244 -9.87 3.22 19.57
N VAL A 245 -9.72 2.10 20.27
CA VAL A 245 -10.47 1.85 21.50
C VAL A 245 -10.06 2.91 22.53
N SER A 246 -11.05 3.56 23.14
CA SER A 246 -10.79 4.58 24.17
C SER A 246 -10.01 3.97 25.33
N LYS A 247 -9.06 4.71 25.91
CA LYS A 247 -8.15 4.19 26.96
C LYS A 247 -8.89 3.62 28.17
N GLU A 248 -10.04 4.20 28.53
CA GLU A 248 -10.89 3.70 29.62
C GLU A 248 -11.54 2.35 29.29
N ASN A 249 -11.77 2.06 28.01
CA ASN A 249 -12.41 0.83 27.54
C ASN A 249 -11.41 -0.28 27.18
N VAL A 250 -10.12 0.04 27.01
CA VAL A 250 -9.05 -0.97 26.90
C VAL A 250 -8.93 -1.80 28.19
N GLU A 251 -9.19 -1.19 29.35
CA GLU A 251 -9.25 -1.90 30.65
C GLU A 251 -10.46 -2.84 30.77
N ASN A 252 -11.51 -2.62 29.96
CA ASN A 252 -12.78 -3.37 30.01
C ASN A 252 -12.84 -4.61 29.09
N ASP A 253 -11.69 -5.09 28.58
CA ASP A 253 -11.58 -6.28 27.71
C ASP A 253 -12.52 -6.24 26.49
N VAL A 254 -12.46 -5.13 25.75
CA VAL A 254 -13.22 -4.95 24.51
C VAL A 254 -12.56 -5.75 23.38
N LYS A 255 -13.35 -6.59 22.69
CA LYS A 255 -12.90 -7.42 21.57
C LYS A 255 -13.55 -7.00 20.28
N ILE A 256 -12.72 -6.73 19.28
CA ILE A 256 -13.15 -6.36 17.94
C ILE A 256 -13.05 -7.60 17.06
N PHE A 257 -14.14 -7.92 16.35
CA PHE A 257 -14.14 -9.04 15.43
C PHE A 257 -15.00 -8.72 14.20
N CYS A 258 -14.64 -9.33 13.08
CA CYS A 258 -15.44 -9.31 11.88
C CYS A 258 -16.29 -10.58 11.82
N TYR A 259 -17.59 -10.41 11.67
CA TYR A 259 -18.51 -11.50 11.37
C TYR A 259 -18.61 -11.66 9.87
N GLN A 260 -18.28 -12.87 9.37
CA GLN A 260 -18.47 -13.28 7.99
C GLN A 260 -19.51 -14.39 7.93
N ARG A 261 -20.59 -14.18 7.18
CA ARG A 261 -21.53 -15.25 6.86
C ARG A 261 -21.01 -16.10 5.70
N GLY A 262 -21.29 -17.40 5.75
CA GLY A 262 -20.88 -18.33 4.70
C GLY A 262 -21.65 -18.10 3.40
N ARG A 263 -20.92 -17.96 2.30
CA ARG A 263 -21.43 -17.72 0.94
C ARG A 263 -20.53 -18.36 -0.10
N THR A 264 -21.09 -18.72 -1.25
CA THR A 264 -20.33 -19.15 -2.41
C THR A 264 -20.32 -18.03 -3.45
N VAL A 265 -19.13 -17.62 -3.90
CA VAL A 265 -18.94 -16.60 -4.92
C VAL A 265 -18.22 -17.25 -6.11
N GLY A 266 -18.93 -17.38 -7.23
CA GLY A 266 -18.45 -18.16 -8.37
C GLY A 266 -18.22 -19.63 -7.98
N GLU A 267 -16.98 -20.10 -8.11
CA GLU A 267 -16.57 -21.46 -7.75
C GLU A 267 -15.94 -21.55 -6.34
N GLN A 268 -15.71 -20.41 -5.67
CA GLN A 268 -15.09 -20.37 -4.34
C GLN A 268 -16.14 -20.39 -3.24
N HIS A 269 -15.93 -21.27 -2.26
CA HIS A 269 -16.78 -21.37 -1.07
C HIS A 269 -16.14 -20.65 0.12
N PHE A 270 -16.84 -19.66 0.66
CA PHE A 270 -16.47 -18.94 1.87
C PHE A 270 -17.33 -19.45 3.02
N PRO A 271 -16.78 -20.17 4.00
CA PRO A 271 -17.52 -20.57 5.20
C PRO A 271 -17.81 -19.40 6.15
N SER A 272 -18.73 -19.62 7.10
CA SER A 272 -19.01 -18.65 8.17
C SER A 272 -17.87 -18.62 9.19
N TYR A 273 -17.35 -17.43 9.48
CA TYR A 273 -16.27 -17.23 10.45
C TYR A 273 -16.48 -15.97 11.31
N ALA A 274 -15.99 -16.04 12.55
CA ALA A 274 -15.74 -14.86 13.36
C ALA A 274 -14.22 -14.61 13.38
N ILE A 275 -13.79 -13.54 12.73
CA ILE A 275 -12.38 -13.18 12.53
C ILE A 275 -12.02 -12.14 13.57
N PHE A 276 -11.18 -12.49 14.54
CA PHE A 276 -10.77 -11.56 15.58
C PHE A 276 -9.69 -10.61 15.04
N ASN A 277 -9.92 -9.31 15.20
CA ASN A 277 -9.00 -8.25 14.76
C ASN A 277 -7.85 -8.11 15.78
N SER A 278 -6.76 -7.48 15.34
CA SER A 278 -5.68 -6.98 16.18
C SER A 278 -6.18 -6.08 17.33
N ASN A 279 -5.44 -6.07 18.44
CA ASN A 279 -5.86 -5.42 19.66
C ASN A 279 -5.89 -3.90 19.53
N GLY A 280 -7.07 -3.29 19.70
CA GLY A 280 -7.20 -1.89 20.10
C GLY A 280 -7.36 -0.86 18.98
N SER A 281 -7.29 -1.26 17.70
CA SER A 281 -7.56 -0.35 16.57
C SER A 281 -8.24 -1.04 15.39
N ILE A 282 -9.12 -0.31 14.70
CA ILE A 282 -9.71 -0.69 13.42
C ILE A 282 -9.19 0.27 12.37
N LYS A 283 -8.55 -0.25 11.33
CA LYS A 283 -8.17 0.51 10.14
C LYS A 283 -9.18 0.28 9.03
N ILE A 284 -9.64 1.36 8.42
CA ILE A 284 -10.61 1.34 7.33
C ILE A 284 -10.02 2.14 6.18
N SER A 285 -9.99 1.57 4.98
CA SER A 285 -9.60 2.27 3.75
C SER A 285 -10.74 2.19 2.74
N ARG A 286 -11.09 3.33 2.14
CA ARG A 286 -12.20 3.51 1.21
C ARG A 286 -11.75 4.27 -0.02
N ILE A 287 -12.41 4.10 -1.15
CA ILE A 287 -12.22 5.02 -2.28
C ILE A 287 -12.77 6.39 -1.90
N GLY A 288 -11.95 7.43 -1.99
CA GLY A 288 -12.36 8.81 -1.73
C GLY A 288 -13.35 9.28 -2.79
N HIS A 289 -14.51 9.81 -2.35
CA HIS A 289 -15.53 10.36 -3.24
C HIS A 289 -15.14 11.71 -3.86
N ASN A 290 -13.96 12.23 -3.54
CA ASN A 290 -13.41 13.47 -4.12
C ASN A 290 -12.73 13.28 -5.48
N THR A 291 -13.35 12.52 -6.38
CA THR A 291 -13.16 12.71 -7.83
C THR A 291 -13.95 13.94 -8.33
N LYS A 292 -13.89 15.05 -7.59
CA LYS A 292 -14.27 16.37 -8.10
C LYS A 292 -13.03 17.04 -8.68
N GLY A 293 -12.90 16.99 -10.02
CA GLY A 293 -12.25 18.08 -10.75
C GLY A 293 -10.92 17.81 -11.46
N TYR A 294 -10.76 16.68 -12.14
CA TYR A 294 -9.91 16.66 -13.34
C TYR A 294 -10.82 16.45 -14.57
N MET A 295 -11.36 17.57 -15.03
CA MET A 295 -11.95 17.75 -16.36
C MET A 295 -11.07 18.73 -17.12
#